data_AF-A0A847U0H9-F1
#
_entry.id   AF-A0A847U0H9-F1
#
_cell.length_a   1.000
_cell.length_b   1.000
_cell.length_c   1.000
_cell.angle_alpha   90.00
_cell.angle_beta   90.00
_cell.angle_gamma   90.00
#
_symmetry.space_group_name_H-M   'P 1'
#
loop_
_entity.id
_entity.type
_entity.pdbx_description
1 polymer ?
#
loop_
_entity_poly.entity_id
_entity_poly.type
_entity_poly.pdbx_seq_one_letter_code
_entity_poly.pdbx_strand_id
1 'polypeptide(L)'
;MRNTGDQRSAAEADQPVDGAGYGPASPSEAAGTSLEKSLGVDLCLSHPELILTDTIESSPDVTVRPEQMVDDGTSSLLVIEAAGETLDQFETALERDSTVCDHLVLDWTETSRVYRVEVADSAVRITPSLVRAGGRALDIKGTSGQWLVHAQFRSRAALSQFRAECSDRNITFRLDRLYWTSGEVNAGACGLTADQQVALETAHREGYFDVPRGISQAELADKLGISPSAMSQRIRRGMDQVVGSELGLSDE
;
A
#
# COMPACT_ATOMS: atom_id res chain seq x y z
N MET A 1 -63.07 -36.01 -49.94
CA MET A 1 -64.32 -36.21 -49.16
C MET A 1 -63.93 -36.53 -47.73
N ARG A 2 -64.26 -35.63 -46.79
CA ARG A 2 -65.18 -35.84 -45.64
C ARG A 2 -64.64 -36.88 -44.64
N ASN A 3 -64.00 -36.46 -43.54
CA ASN A 3 -64.54 -35.82 -42.32
C ASN A 3 -65.18 -36.81 -41.34
N THR A 4 -64.85 -36.59 -40.05
CA THR A 4 -65.55 -36.97 -38.81
C THR A 4 -65.60 -38.46 -38.48
N GLY A 5 -65.04 -38.92 -37.37
CA GLY A 5 -65.33 -38.52 -35.98
C GLY A 5 -65.88 -39.79 -35.29
N ASP A 6 -65.83 -40.02 -33.99
CA ASP A 6 -65.51 -39.26 -32.79
C ASP A 6 -65.65 -40.27 -31.61
N GLN A 7 -65.19 -39.85 -30.42
CA GLN A 7 -65.57 -40.30 -29.06
C GLN A 7 -64.81 -41.49 -28.45
N ARG A 8 -63.88 -41.28 -27.50
CA ARG A 8 -63.97 -40.73 -26.11
C ARG A 8 -64.54 -41.73 -25.08
N SER A 9 -63.72 -42.06 -24.08
CA SER A 9 -64.05 -42.04 -22.64
C SER A 9 -62.76 -42.28 -21.85
N ALA A 10 -62.24 -41.27 -21.13
CA ALA A 10 -62.35 -41.07 -19.67
C ALA A 10 -61.40 -42.00 -18.89
N ALA A 11 -60.59 -41.58 -17.91
CA ALA A 11 -60.72 -40.55 -16.88
C ALA A 11 -59.29 -40.19 -16.38
N GLU A 12 -58.92 -38.92 -16.14
CA GLU A 12 -59.05 -38.19 -14.84
C GLU A 12 -57.93 -38.63 -13.86
N ALA A 13 -57.12 -37.83 -13.18
CA ALA A 13 -56.92 -36.40 -12.86
C ALA A 13 -55.38 -36.19 -12.75
N ASP A 14 -54.75 -35.02 -12.73
CA ASP A 14 -54.93 -33.88 -11.85
C ASP A 14 -54.05 -32.70 -12.36
N GLN A 15 -54.46 -31.49 -12.04
CA GLN A 15 -54.00 -30.18 -12.57
C GLN A 15 -52.76 -29.62 -11.79
N PRO A 16 -52.45 -28.30 -11.86
CA PRO A 16 -51.96 -27.45 -12.95
C PRO A 16 -50.55 -26.89 -12.59
N VAL A 17 -49.90 -26.01 -13.37
CA VAL A 17 -50.00 -24.54 -13.24
C VAL A 17 -49.15 -23.91 -14.35
N ASP A 18 -49.79 -23.05 -15.14
CA ASP A 18 -49.19 -22.03 -16.00
C ASP A 18 -48.45 -20.99 -15.15
N GLY A 19 -47.27 -20.56 -15.58
CA GLY A 19 -46.70 -19.34 -15.00
C GLY A 19 -45.28 -18.97 -15.39
N ALA A 20 -45.22 -18.01 -16.30
CA ALA A 20 -44.26 -16.91 -16.33
C ALA A 20 -42.89 -17.13 -16.98
N GLY A 21 -42.65 -16.30 -18.00
CA GLY A 21 -41.42 -16.17 -18.74
C GLY A 21 -40.26 -15.67 -17.89
N TYR A 22 -39.08 -16.17 -18.24
CA TYR A 22 -37.82 -15.84 -17.61
C TYR A 22 -37.25 -14.56 -18.24
N GLY A 23 -37.57 -13.40 -17.64
CA GLY A 23 -36.77 -12.19 -17.79
C GLY A 23 -35.61 -12.22 -16.79
N PRO A 24 -34.41 -11.72 -17.12
CA PRO A 24 -33.28 -11.74 -16.18
C PRO A 24 -33.64 -10.89 -14.95
N ALA A 25 -33.52 -11.51 -13.78
CA ALA A 25 -33.73 -10.87 -12.50
C ALA A 25 -32.89 -9.59 -12.39
N SER A 26 -33.55 -8.48 -12.09
CA SER A 26 -32.90 -7.27 -11.61
C SER A 26 -32.07 -7.62 -10.37
N PRO A 27 -30.83 -7.12 -10.23
CA PRO A 27 -30.08 -7.29 -9.00
C PRO A 27 -30.83 -6.56 -7.87
N SER A 28 -31.29 -7.35 -6.91
CA SER A 28 -31.78 -6.88 -5.62
C SER A 28 -30.72 -6.00 -4.97
N GLU A 29 -31.18 -4.88 -4.42
CA GLU A 29 -30.44 -3.94 -3.57
C GLU A 29 -29.71 -4.68 -2.44
N ALA A 30 -28.47 -5.11 -2.69
CA ALA A 30 -27.57 -5.58 -1.68
C ALA A 30 -26.86 -4.37 -1.05
N ALA A 31 -27.27 -4.07 0.18
CA ALA A 31 -26.54 -3.33 1.20
C ALA A 31 -25.57 -2.25 0.70
N GLY A 32 -25.98 -0.99 0.80
CA GLY A 32 -25.05 0.13 0.76
C GLY A 32 -24.04 0.00 1.90
N THR A 33 -22.90 -0.64 1.63
CA THR A 33 -21.70 -0.44 2.42
C THR A 33 -21.31 1.02 2.21
N SER A 34 -21.62 1.87 3.18
CA SER A 34 -20.89 3.13 3.30
C SER A 34 -19.41 2.78 3.20
N LEU A 35 -18.73 3.26 2.17
CA LEU A 35 -17.28 3.17 2.06
C LEU A 35 -16.69 3.82 3.31
N GLU A 36 -16.32 3.01 4.30
CA GLU A 36 -15.63 3.48 5.49
C GLU A 36 -14.31 4.10 5.05
N LYS A 37 -13.93 5.20 5.69
CA LYS A 37 -12.68 5.89 5.38
C LYS A 37 -11.52 4.94 5.62
N SER A 38 -10.71 4.71 4.60
CA SER A 38 -9.45 3.97 4.79
C SER A 38 -8.48 4.77 5.65
N LEU A 39 -7.53 4.06 6.24
CA LEU A 39 -6.60 4.53 7.23
C LEU A 39 -5.18 4.39 6.68
N GLY A 40 -4.47 5.50 6.54
CA GLY A 40 -3.05 5.50 6.22
C GLY A 40 -2.22 5.27 7.48
N VAL A 41 -1.18 4.47 7.35
CA VAL A 41 -0.37 3.97 8.46
C VAL A 41 1.09 3.92 8.02
N ASP A 42 1.95 4.53 8.84
CA ASP A 42 3.40 4.33 8.78
C ASP A 42 3.77 3.39 9.92
N LEU A 43 4.45 2.29 9.58
CA LEU A 43 4.83 1.28 10.53
C LEU A 43 6.23 0.74 10.25
N CYS A 44 6.89 0.28 11.31
CA CYS A 44 8.19 -0.35 11.28
C CYS A 44 8.04 -1.79 11.78
N LEU A 45 8.59 -2.73 11.01
CA LEU A 45 8.58 -4.16 11.29
C LEU A 45 10.02 -4.66 11.43
N SER A 46 10.26 -5.50 12.44
CA SER A 46 11.53 -6.21 12.57
C SER A 46 11.31 -7.61 13.12
N HIS A 47 12.04 -8.56 12.56
CA HIS A 47 12.06 -9.96 12.96
C HIS A 47 13.24 -10.63 12.24
N PRO A 48 14.05 -11.47 12.93
CA PRO A 48 15.25 -12.06 12.34
C PRO A 48 14.98 -12.85 11.04
N GLU A 49 13.86 -13.57 10.97
CA GLU A 49 13.52 -14.38 9.79
C GLU A 49 12.72 -13.62 8.72
N LEU A 50 12.49 -12.30 8.86
CA LEU A 50 11.93 -11.54 7.73
C LEU A 50 12.92 -11.56 6.58
N ILE A 51 12.40 -11.71 5.36
CA ILE A 51 13.20 -11.74 4.13
C ILE A 51 14.23 -10.60 4.15
N LEU A 52 15.49 -10.93 3.88
CA LEU A 52 16.63 -10.01 3.78
C LEU A 52 17.02 -9.24 5.06
N THR A 53 16.49 -9.59 6.23
CA THR A 53 16.77 -8.81 7.46
C THR A 53 18.25 -8.80 7.79
N ASP A 54 18.91 -9.96 7.78
CA ASP A 54 20.34 -10.10 8.06
C ASP A 54 21.19 -9.35 7.01
N THR A 55 20.79 -9.43 5.74
CA THR A 55 21.44 -8.68 4.64
C THR A 55 21.35 -7.18 4.87
N ILE A 56 20.15 -6.67 5.18
CA ILE A 56 19.90 -5.23 5.39
C ILE A 56 20.58 -4.74 6.68
N GLU A 57 20.66 -5.56 7.72
CA GLU A 57 21.38 -5.22 8.96
C GLU A 57 22.90 -5.13 8.73
N SER A 58 23.45 -6.00 7.87
CA SER A 58 24.87 -6.03 7.53
C SER A 58 25.32 -4.89 6.60
N SER A 59 24.36 -4.19 5.99
CA SER A 59 24.59 -3.09 5.04
C SER A 59 23.66 -1.91 5.35
N PRO A 60 23.90 -1.17 6.45
CA PRO A 60 23.00 -0.12 6.91
C PRO A 60 22.86 1.05 5.92
N ASP A 61 23.91 1.32 5.13
CA ASP A 61 23.95 2.38 4.11
C ASP A 61 23.24 1.99 2.81
N VAL A 62 22.72 0.77 2.71
CA VAL A 62 21.97 0.28 1.54
C VAL A 62 20.48 0.29 1.87
N THR A 63 19.72 0.97 1.02
CA THR A 63 18.26 0.93 1.05
C THR A 63 17.74 -0.10 0.07
N VAL A 64 16.95 -1.05 0.57
CA VAL A 64 16.33 -2.10 -0.24
C VAL A 64 14.85 -1.78 -0.47
N ARG A 65 14.39 -1.89 -1.71
CA ARG A 65 13.00 -1.70 -2.12
C ARG A 65 12.49 -2.94 -2.86
N PRO A 66 11.49 -3.66 -2.32
CA PRO A 66 10.81 -4.72 -3.05
C PRO A 66 9.94 -4.12 -4.16
N GLU A 67 10.15 -4.55 -5.40
CA GLU A 67 9.36 -4.10 -6.54
C GLU A 67 8.22 -5.06 -6.86
N GLN A 68 8.54 -6.36 -6.88
CA GLN A 68 7.60 -7.39 -7.31
C GLN A 68 7.86 -8.70 -6.58
N MET A 69 6.79 -9.36 -6.14
CA MET A 69 6.83 -10.72 -5.65
C MET A 69 5.92 -11.61 -6.49
N VAL A 70 6.43 -12.76 -6.91
CA VAL A 70 5.70 -13.77 -7.67
C VAL A 70 5.88 -15.12 -7.01
N ASP A 71 4.77 -15.75 -6.66
CA ASP A 71 4.73 -17.15 -6.27
C ASP A 71 4.23 -17.97 -7.47
N ASP A 72 5.05 -18.86 -8.02
CA ASP A 72 4.66 -19.71 -9.17
C ASP A 72 4.13 -21.10 -8.74
N GLY A 73 4.04 -21.32 -7.42
CA GLY A 73 3.62 -22.57 -6.79
C GLY A 73 4.76 -23.54 -6.50
N THR A 74 5.96 -23.31 -7.05
CA THR A 74 7.18 -24.10 -6.77
C THR A 74 8.22 -23.25 -6.06
N SER A 75 8.40 -22.00 -6.50
CA SER A 75 9.36 -21.05 -5.96
C SER A 75 8.69 -19.69 -5.70
N SER A 76 9.28 -18.95 -4.76
CA SER A 76 8.92 -17.57 -4.46
C SER A 76 10.00 -16.64 -5.02
N LEU A 77 9.71 -15.89 -6.06
CA LEU A 77 10.65 -14.96 -6.69
C LEU A 77 10.34 -13.52 -6.25
N LEU A 78 11.35 -12.80 -5.78
CA LEU A 78 11.28 -11.42 -5.34
C LEU A 78 12.24 -10.57 -6.17
N VAL A 79 11.74 -9.52 -6.82
CA VAL A 79 12.57 -8.48 -7.44
C VAL A 79 12.75 -7.35 -6.42
N ILE A 80 14.00 -6.98 -6.18
CA ILE A 80 14.38 -5.88 -5.30
C ILE A 80 15.30 -4.91 -6.05
N GLU A 81 15.16 -3.64 -5.73
CA GLU A 81 16.17 -2.63 -5.99
C GLU A 81 16.96 -2.39 -4.69
N ALA A 82 18.29 -2.43 -4.75
CA ALA A 82 19.15 -2.02 -3.66
C ALA A 82 19.97 -0.80 -4.10
N ALA A 83 19.84 0.30 -3.37
CA ALA A 83 20.54 1.55 -3.65
C ALA A 83 21.44 1.93 -2.46
N GLY A 84 22.69 2.29 -2.73
CA GLY A 84 23.68 2.67 -1.71
C GLY A 84 25.11 2.60 -2.24
N GLU A 85 26.08 2.94 -1.39
CA GLU A 85 27.49 2.98 -1.76
C GLU A 85 28.23 1.64 -1.55
N THR A 86 27.68 0.75 -0.72
CA THR A 86 28.32 -0.51 -0.29
C THR A 86 27.68 -1.77 -0.89
N LEU A 87 27.28 -1.70 -2.18
CA LEU A 87 26.53 -2.78 -2.85
C LEU A 87 27.30 -4.10 -2.97
N ASP A 88 28.63 -4.10 -3.02
CA ASP A 88 29.42 -5.33 -3.04
C ASP A 88 29.36 -6.07 -1.68
N GLN A 89 29.29 -5.32 -0.58
CA GLN A 89 29.09 -5.88 0.75
C GLN A 89 27.67 -6.43 0.90
N PHE A 90 26.68 -5.73 0.33
CA PHE A 90 25.30 -6.19 0.29
C PHE A 90 25.18 -7.54 -0.45
N GLU A 91 25.81 -7.68 -1.62
CA GLU A 91 25.80 -8.93 -2.39
C GLU A 91 26.48 -10.08 -1.62
N THR A 92 27.60 -9.78 -0.94
CA THR A 92 28.30 -10.73 -0.06
C THR A 92 27.44 -11.18 1.13
N ALA A 93 26.59 -10.29 1.67
CA ALA A 93 25.66 -10.59 2.74
C ALA A 93 24.46 -11.40 2.22
N LEU A 94 23.97 -11.08 1.02
CA LEU A 94 22.89 -11.78 0.33
C LEU A 94 23.22 -13.26 0.10
N GLU A 95 24.47 -13.57 -0.27
CA GLU A 95 24.97 -14.95 -0.40
C GLU A 95 24.94 -15.77 0.89
N ARG A 96 24.97 -15.10 2.06
CA ARG A 96 24.99 -15.73 3.38
C ARG A 96 23.64 -15.71 4.07
N ASP A 97 22.66 -15.03 3.48
CA ASP A 97 21.35 -14.85 4.08
C ASP A 97 20.52 -16.13 3.95
N SER A 98 20.13 -16.69 5.10
CA SER A 98 19.35 -17.93 5.15
C SER A 98 17.93 -17.80 4.57
N THR A 99 17.45 -16.58 4.35
CA THR A 99 16.16 -16.29 3.71
C THR A 99 16.24 -16.30 2.18
N VAL A 100 17.45 -16.45 1.61
CA VAL A 100 17.73 -16.42 0.18
C VAL A 100 18.28 -17.78 -0.28
N CYS A 101 17.63 -18.39 -1.29
CA CYS A 101 18.10 -19.63 -1.91
C CYS A 101 19.06 -19.36 -3.07
N ASP A 102 18.74 -18.37 -3.90
CA ASP A 102 19.52 -17.97 -5.06
C ASP A 102 19.29 -16.49 -5.36
N HIS A 103 20.23 -15.85 -6.04
CA HIS A 103 20.05 -14.47 -6.50
C HIS A 103 20.70 -14.24 -7.87
N LEU A 104 20.16 -13.27 -8.61
CA LEU A 104 20.68 -12.85 -9.91
C LEU A 104 20.55 -11.34 -10.06
N VAL A 105 21.63 -10.69 -10.48
CA VAL A 105 21.61 -9.28 -10.90
C VAL A 105 20.88 -9.15 -12.25
N LEU A 106 19.80 -8.38 -12.27
CA LEU A 106 19.02 -8.10 -13.48
C LEU A 106 19.50 -6.82 -14.18
N ASP A 107 19.86 -5.80 -13.39
CA ASP A 107 20.31 -4.50 -13.88
C ASP A 107 21.24 -3.84 -12.84
N TRP A 108 22.09 -2.92 -13.28
CA TRP A 108 23.01 -2.20 -12.39
C TRP A 108 23.37 -0.80 -12.90
N THR A 109 23.66 0.06 -11.93
CA THR A 109 24.19 1.41 -12.10
C THR A 109 25.36 1.60 -11.13
N GLU A 110 25.93 2.80 -11.05
CA GLU A 110 26.99 3.11 -10.07
C GLU A 110 26.48 3.08 -8.62
N THR A 111 25.22 3.42 -8.38
CA THR A 111 24.65 3.60 -7.01
C THR A 111 23.44 2.71 -6.72
N SER A 112 22.97 1.92 -7.68
CA SER A 112 21.83 1.02 -7.52
C SER A 112 22.01 -0.28 -8.32
N ARG A 113 21.53 -1.40 -7.77
CA ARG A 113 21.48 -2.72 -8.43
C ARG A 113 20.09 -3.31 -8.25
N VAL A 114 19.57 -3.91 -9.32
CA VAL A 114 18.31 -4.64 -9.30
C VAL A 114 18.61 -6.13 -9.27
N TYR A 115 18.06 -6.83 -8.28
CA TYR A 115 18.23 -8.27 -8.09
C TYR A 115 16.90 -8.99 -8.22
N ARG A 116 16.95 -10.19 -8.78
CA ARG A 116 15.95 -11.23 -8.53
C ARG A 116 16.49 -12.17 -7.48
N VAL A 117 15.74 -12.33 -6.40
CA VAL A 117 16.01 -13.20 -5.28
C VAL A 117 15.01 -14.35 -5.28
N GLU A 118 15.49 -15.59 -5.23
CA GLU A 118 14.66 -16.74 -4.87
C GLU A 118 14.59 -16.82 -3.35
N VAL A 119 13.38 -16.67 -2.82
CA VAL A 119 13.13 -16.58 -1.38
C VAL A 119 12.93 -17.98 -0.81
N ALA A 120 13.64 -18.28 0.28
CA ALA A 120 13.51 -19.54 1.00
C ALA A 120 12.11 -19.71 1.61
N ASP A 121 11.60 -20.94 1.63
CA ASP A 121 10.29 -21.26 2.22
C ASP A 121 10.21 -20.95 3.72
N SER A 122 11.35 -20.99 4.42
CA SER A 122 11.48 -20.63 5.83
C SER A 122 11.36 -19.13 6.08
N ALA A 123 11.51 -18.29 5.05
CA ALA A 123 11.49 -16.84 5.20
C ALA A 123 10.08 -16.32 5.54
N VAL A 124 10.02 -15.44 6.52
CA VAL A 124 8.78 -14.82 6.97
C VAL A 124 8.37 -13.72 5.99
N ARG A 125 7.15 -13.83 5.46
CA ARG A 125 6.51 -12.87 4.55
C ARG A 125 5.43 -12.06 5.25
N ILE A 126 5.50 -10.74 5.16
CA ILE A 126 4.52 -9.81 5.76
C ILE A 126 3.39 -9.44 4.80
N THR A 127 3.69 -9.29 3.51
CA THR A 127 2.74 -8.77 2.50
C THR A 127 1.47 -9.61 2.40
N PRO A 128 1.53 -10.97 2.40
CA PRO A 128 0.32 -11.78 2.40
C PRO A 128 -0.56 -11.55 3.64
N SER A 129 0.05 -11.42 4.82
CA SER A 129 -0.64 -11.17 6.09
C SER A 129 -1.32 -9.79 6.08
N LEU A 130 -0.60 -8.78 5.61
CA LEU A 130 -1.10 -7.41 5.45
C LEU A 130 -2.31 -7.36 4.51
N VAL A 131 -2.22 -8.01 3.34
CA VAL A 131 -3.31 -8.04 2.36
C VAL A 131 -4.52 -8.82 2.88
N ARG A 132 -4.31 -9.98 3.53
CA ARG A 132 -5.40 -10.76 4.13
C ARG A 132 -6.17 -9.99 5.21
N ALA A 133 -5.48 -9.15 5.98
CA ALA A 133 -6.12 -8.29 6.97
C ALA A 133 -6.95 -7.15 6.35
N GLY A 134 -6.84 -6.92 5.03
CA GLY A 134 -7.49 -5.80 4.33
C GLY A 134 -6.63 -4.54 4.30
N GLY A 135 -5.31 -4.70 4.33
CA GLY A 135 -4.33 -3.67 4.06
C GLY A 135 -3.86 -3.68 2.60
N ARG A 136 -3.28 -2.58 2.17
CA ARG A 136 -2.51 -2.41 0.93
C ARG A 136 -1.20 -1.73 1.29
N ALA A 137 -0.08 -2.33 0.91
CA ALA A 137 1.21 -1.65 0.97
C ALA A 137 1.29 -0.62 -0.17
N LEU A 138 1.72 0.58 0.16
CA LEU A 138 1.93 1.69 -0.75
C LEU A 138 3.42 1.87 -1.05
N ASP A 139 4.26 1.66 -0.04
CA ASP A 139 5.72 1.69 -0.14
C ASP A 139 6.31 0.76 0.93
N ILE A 140 7.42 0.09 0.62
CA ILE A 140 8.15 -0.80 1.52
C ILE A 140 9.64 -0.55 1.31
N LYS A 141 10.35 -0.24 2.40
CA LYS A 141 11.79 -0.01 2.38
C LYS A 141 12.47 -0.75 3.51
N GLY A 142 13.58 -1.40 3.20
CA GLY A 142 14.48 -2.02 4.16
C GLY A 142 15.71 -1.18 4.37
N THR A 143 16.03 -0.83 5.61
CA THR A 143 17.32 -0.23 6.01
C THR A 143 17.65 -0.62 7.45
N SER A 144 18.94 -0.81 7.77
CA SER A 144 19.41 -1.04 9.15
C SER A 144 18.68 -2.15 9.90
N GLY A 145 18.42 -3.29 9.24
CA GLY A 145 17.71 -4.45 9.79
C GLY A 145 16.21 -4.24 10.06
N GLN A 146 15.61 -3.16 9.55
CA GLN A 146 14.20 -2.84 9.76
C GLN A 146 13.46 -2.60 8.45
N TRP A 147 12.20 -3.03 8.43
CA TRP A 147 11.27 -2.80 7.32
C TRP A 147 10.32 -1.66 7.65
N LEU A 148 10.49 -0.54 6.96
CA LEU A 148 9.58 0.59 6.97
C LEU A 148 8.49 0.34 5.93
N VAL A 149 7.23 0.37 6.36
CA VAL A 149 6.07 0.08 5.51
C VAL A 149 5.10 1.25 5.59
N HIS A 150 4.83 1.83 4.43
CA HIS A 150 3.71 2.74 4.23
C HIS A 150 2.52 1.91 3.75
N ALA A 151 1.43 1.90 4.51
CA ALA A 151 0.27 1.07 4.19
C ALA A 151 -1.06 1.81 4.38
N GLN A 152 -2.06 1.35 3.65
CA GLN A 152 -3.44 1.77 3.80
C GLN A 152 -4.28 0.58 4.25
N PHE A 153 -5.09 0.74 5.30
CA PHE A 153 -6.02 -0.27 5.79
C PHE A 153 -7.46 0.18 5.57
N ARG A 154 -8.36 -0.77 5.27
CA ARG A 154 -9.79 -0.49 5.14
C ARG A 154 -10.44 0.04 6.42
N SER A 155 -9.90 -0.31 7.60
CA SER A 155 -10.43 0.11 8.89
C SER A 155 -9.42 -0.07 10.03
N ARG A 156 -9.71 0.48 11.20
CA ARG A 156 -8.91 0.26 12.42
C ARG A 156 -8.95 -1.19 12.89
N ALA A 157 -10.06 -1.91 12.62
CA ALA A 157 -10.18 -3.33 12.92
C ALA A 157 -9.23 -4.16 12.05
N ALA A 158 -9.11 -3.84 10.76
CA ALA A 158 -8.15 -4.45 9.85
C ALA A 158 -6.69 -4.25 10.32
N LEU A 159 -6.33 -3.02 10.72
CA LEU A 159 -5.01 -2.76 11.30
C LEU A 159 -4.77 -3.56 12.59
N SER A 160 -5.78 -3.67 13.44
CA SER A 160 -5.67 -4.42 14.71
C SER A 160 -5.49 -5.90 14.46
N GLN A 161 -6.15 -6.46 13.44
CA GLN A 161 -5.96 -7.84 13.01
C GLN A 161 -4.54 -8.08 12.50
N PHE A 162 -4.02 -7.19 11.66
CA PHE A 162 -2.64 -7.29 11.18
C PHE A 162 -1.62 -7.23 12.33
N ARG A 163 -1.81 -6.31 13.28
CA ARG A 163 -0.95 -6.22 14.48
C ARG A 163 -0.99 -7.49 15.33
N ALA A 164 -2.16 -8.12 15.46
CA ALA A 164 -2.29 -9.39 16.16
C ALA A 164 -1.53 -10.51 15.45
N GLU A 165 -1.68 -10.63 14.12
CA GLU A 165 -0.94 -11.63 13.31
C GLU A 165 0.58 -11.41 13.37
N CYS A 166 1.05 -10.15 13.39
CA CYS A 166 2.46 -9.86 13.64
C CYS A 166 2.91 -10.36 15.02
N SER A 167 2.11 -10.09 16.06
CA SER A 167 2.44 -10.48 17.43
C SER A 167 2.48 -12.00 17.61
N ASP A 168 1.53 -12.72 17.00
CA ASP A 168 1.46 -14.19 17.02
C ASP A 168 2.68 -14.84 16.34
N ARG A 169 3.28 -14.13 15.38
CA ARG A 169 4.49 -14.55 14.66
C ARG A 169 5.78 -13.97 15.27
N ASN A 170 5.70 -13.37 16.46
CA ASN A 170 6.81 -12.69 17.15
C ASN A 170 7.45 -11.53 16.36
N ILE A 171 6.76 -10.99 15.36
CA ILE A 171 7.22 -9.85 14.58
C ILE A 171 7.03 -8.59 15.42
N THR A 172 8.12 -7.85 15.64
CA THR A 172 8.05 -6.56 16.33
C THR A 172 7.31 -5.58 15.44
N PHE A 173 6.19 -5.07 15.94
CA PHE A 173 5.35 -4.10 15.27
C PHE A 173 5.43 -2.75 15.98
N ARG A 174 6.00 -1.74 15.33
CA ARG A 174 6.02 -0.36 15.80
C ARG A 174 5.16 0.51 14.90
N LEU A 175 4.13 1.13 15.48
CA LEU A 175 3.29 2.10 14.78
C LEU A 175 3.91 3.48 14.93
N ASP A 176 4.35 4.07 13.82
CA ASP A 176 4.95 5.39 13.82
C ASP A 176 3.91 6.48 13.57
N ARG A 177 2.95 6.23 12.66
CA ARG A 177 1.89 7.19 12.33
C ARG A 177 0.59 6.52 11.94
N LEU A 178 -0.53 7.19 12.25
CA LEU A 178 -1.88 6.76 11.89
C LEU A 178 -2.73 7.98 11.50
N TYR A 179 -3.31 7.96 10.31
CA TYR A 179 -4.09 9.08 9.78
C TYR A 179 -5.22 8.59 8.86
N TRP A 180 -6.27 9.40 8.67
CA TRP A 180 -7.40 9.04 7.81
C TRP A 180 -7.15 9.45 6.36
N THR A 181 -7.40 8.55 5.41
CA THR A 181 -7.39 8.88 3.99
C THR A 181 -8.78 9.37 3.59
N SER A 182 -9.16 10.59 4.00
CA SER A 182 -10.31 11.25 3.37
C SER A 182 -9.89 11.75 1.98
N GLY A 183 -10.78 11.58 1.00
CA GLY A 183 -10.66 12.23 -0.31
C GLY A 183 -10.51 13.74 -0.15
N GLU A 184 -9.74 14.32 -1.07
CA GLU A 184 -8.98 15.56 -0.89
C GLU A 184 -7.81 15.41 0.09
N VAL A 185 -6.76 14.85 -0.51
CA VAL A 185 -5.33 15.07 -0.27
C VAL A 185 -4.58 13.80 0.10
N ASN A 186 -3.60 13.52 -0.76
CA ASN A 186 -2.50 12.57 -0.59
C ASN A 186 -1.65 12.94 0.64
N ALA A 187 -2.21 12.70 1.82
CA ALA A 187 -1.53 12.77 3.09
C ALA A 187 -0.57 11.58 3.20
N GLY A 188 0.74 11.80 3.18
CA GLY A 188 1.69 10.83 3.74
C GLY A 188 2.76 10.27 2.81
N ALA A 189 2.59 10.29 1.48
CA ALA A 189 3.62 9.76 0.56
C ALA A 189 4.95 10.53 0.67
N CYS A 190 4.89 11.84 0.91
CA CYS A 190 6.07 12.70 0.96
C CYS A 190 6.58 12.99 2.37
N GLY A 191 6.30 12.20 3.43
CA GLY A 191 6.89 12.44 4.76
C GLY A 191 6.54 13.78 5.44
N LEU A 192 5.47 14.47 5.00
CA LEU A 192 5.05 15.76 5.55
C LEU A 192 4.50 15.65 6.97
N THR A 193 4.88 16.58 7.85
CA THR A 193 4.16 16.79 9.12
C THR A 193 2.73 17.27 8.83
N ALA A 194 1.80 16.99 9.76
CA ALA A 194 0.40 17.42 9.62
C ALA A 194 0.27 18.93 9.35
N ASP A 195 1.09 19.74 10.04
CA ASP A 195 1.11 21.19 9.89
C ASP A 195 1.63 21.67 8.53
N GLN A 196 2.65 21.02 7.98
CA GLN A 196 3.17 21.34 6.64
C GLN A 196 2.15 20.94 5.57
N GLN A 197 1.53 19.78 5.75
CA GLN A 197 0.52 19.29 4.84
C GLN A 197 -0.67 20.23 4.79
N VAL A 198 -1.28 20.57 5.93
CA VAL A 198 -2.40 21.53 5.99
C VAL A 198 -2.03 22.88 5.36
N ALA A 199 -0.79 23.35 5.56
CA ALA A 199 -0.30 24.58 4.96
C ALA A 199 -0.22 24.51 3.42
N LEU A 200 0.35 23.43 2.86
CA LEU A 200 0.49 23.24 1.41
C LEU A 200 -0.86 23.01 0.71
N GLU A 201 -1.73 22.21 1.32
CA GLU A 201 -3.09 21.98 0.82
C GLU A 201 -3.89 23.28 0.74
N THR A 202 -3.84 24.06 1.82
CA THR A 202 -4.54 25.34 1.88
C THR A 202 -3.92 26.31 0.88
N ALA A 203 -2.60 26.34 0.74
CA ALA A 203 -1.94 27.15 -0.27
C ALA A 203 -2.37 26.78 -1.70
N HIS A 204 -2.41 25.49 -2.04
CA HIS A 204 -2.83 25.01 -3.35
C HIS A 204 -4.30 25.35 -3.65
N ARG A 205 -5.21 25.03 -2.73
CA ARG A 205 -6.65 25.26 -2.89
C ARG A 205 -7.01 26.74 -3.06
N GLU A 206 -6.29 27.63 -2.38
CA GLU A 206 -6.53 29.08 -2.41
C GLU A 206 -5.76 29.79 -3.55
N GLY A 207 -5.10 29.03 -4.44
CA GLY A 207 -4.42 29.58 -5.61
C GLY A 207 -3.11 30.32 -5.28
N TYR A 208 -2.43 29.97 -4.19
CA TYR A 208 -1.14 30.57 -3.82
C TYR A 208 -0.04 30.32 -4.85
N PHE A 209 -0.11 29.17 -5.54
CA PHE A 209 0.84 28.76 -6.56
C PHE A 209 0.43 29.19 -7.98
N ASP A 210 -0.75 29.80 -8.14
CA ASP A 210 -1.27 30.21 -9.44
C ASP A 210 -0.58 31.47 -9.97
N VAL A 211 -0.72 31.71 -11.26
CA VAL A 211 -0.26 32.93 -11.93
C VAL A 211 -1.43 33.56 -12.70
N PRO A 212 -1.97 34.71 -12.27
CA PRO A 212 -1.65 35.43 -11.02
C PRO A 212 -2.14 34.68 -9.76
N ARG A 213 -1.50 34.95 -8.61
CA ARG A 213 -1.85 34.29 -7.34
C ARG A 213 -3.26 34.66 -6.88
N GLY A 214 -4.02 33.67 -6.43
CA GLY A 214 -5.34 33.83 -5.81
C GLY A 214 -5.30 34.31 -4.35
N ILE A 215 -4.19 34.07 -3.64
CA ILE A 215 -4.00 34.49 -2.25
C ILE A 215 -2.53 34.84 -1.97
N SER A 216 -2.28 35.75 -1.02
CA SER A 216 -0.94 36.02 -0.51
C SER A 216 -0.57 35.10 0.66
N GLN A 217 0.74 35.02 0.95
CA GLN A 217 1.22 34.21 2.08
C GLN A 217 0.76 34.76 3.45
N ALA A 218 0.56 36.08 3.55
CA ALA A 218 0.08 36.72 4.77
C ALA A 218 -1.38 36.35 5.04
N GLU A 219 -2.23 36.42 4.01
CA GLU A 219 -3.64 36.02 4.10
C GLU A 219 -3.79 34.52 4.42
N LEU A 220 -2.91 33.67 3.89
CA LEU A 220 -2.84 32.26 4.28
C LEU A 220 -2.47 32.07 5.76
N ALA A 221 -1.54 32.86 6.26
CA ALA A 221 -1.13 32.80 7.66
C ALA A 221 -2.28 33.20 8.59
N ASP A 222 -3.00 34.26 8.24
CA ASP A 222 -4.20 34.70 8.94
C ASP A 222 -5.29 33.62 8.92
N LYS A 223 -5.50 32.97 7.77
CA LYS A 223 -6.48 31.89 7.61
C LYS A 223 -6.19 30.67 8.50
N LEU A 224 -4.91 30.38 8.74
CA LEU A 224 -4.47 29.27 9.58
C LEU A 224 -4.18 29.68 11.04
N GLY A 225 -4.39 30.95 11.40
CA GLY A 225 -4.16 31.45 12.76
C GLY A 225 -2.71 31.38 13.21
N ILE A 226 -1.75 31.50 12.27
CA ILE A 226 -0.31 31.45 12.55
C ILE A 226 0.40 32.72 12.06
N SER A 227 1.64 32.93 12.48
CA SER A 227 2.42 34.07 11.98
C SER A 227 2.81 33.88 10.49
N PRO A 228 2.98 34.98 9.73
CA PRO A 228 3.48 34.91 8.36
C PRO A 228 4.83 34.19 8.23
N SER A 229 5.70 34.32 9.24
CA SER A 229 6.98 33.62 9.30
C SER A 229 6.81 32.11 9.50
N ALA A 230 5.88 31.69 10.34
CA ALA A 230 5.54 30.27 10.53
C ALA A 230 4.93 29.68 9.26
N MET A 231 4.06 30.42 8.57
CA MET A 231 3.50 30.00 7.29
C MET A 231 4.58 29.83 6.22
N SER A 232 5.50 30.80 6.10
CA SER A 232 6.63 30.72 5.15
C SER A 232 7.49 29.49 5.39
N GLN A 233 7.83 29.22 6.66
CA GLN A 233 8.62 28.09 7.08
C GLN A 233 7.92 26.75 6.79
N ARG A 234 6.61 26.66 7.05
CA ARG A 234 5.81 25.46 6.77
C ARG A 234 5.72 25.18 5.27
N ILE A 235 5.42 26.19 4.45
CA ILE A 235 5.41 26.06 2.98
C ILE A 235 6.78 25.63 2.47
N ARG A 236 7.86 26.31 2.87
CA ARG A 236 9.21 26.00 2.38
C ARG A 236 9.63 24.58 2.72
N ARG A 237 9.54 24.19 4.00
CA ARG A 237 9.92 22.83 4.42
C ARG A 237 9.00 21.76 3.85
N GLY A 238 7.71 22.08 3.67
CA GLY A 238 6.78 21.16 3.02
C GLY A 238 7.13 20.94 1.55
N MET A 239 7.37 22.01 0.79
CA MET A 239 7.74 21.88 -0.63
C MET A 239 9.07 21.16 -0.79
N ASP A 240 10.05 21.44 0.06
CA ASP A 240 11.35 20.77 0.08
C ASP A 240 11.19 19.26 0.26
N GLN A 241 10.37 18.85 1.23
CA GLN A 241 10.07 17.45 1.47
C GLN A 241 9.33 16.79 0.30
N VAL A 242 8.36 17.47 -0.32
CA VAL A 242 7.64 16.96 -1.50
C VAL A 242 8.58 16.79 -2.68
N VAL A 243 9.39 17.80 -2.99
CA VAL A 243 10.37 17.75 -4.07
C VAL A 243 11.41 16.67 -3.81
N GLY A 244 11.90 16.55 -2.57
CA GLY A 244 12.82 15.49 -2.17
C GLY A 244 12.21 14.10 -2.36
N SER A 245 10.96 13.90 -1.96
CA SER A 245 10.27 12.62 -2.12
C SER A 245 10.05 12.26 -3.59
N GLU A 246 9.59 13.21 -4.42
CA GLU A 246 9.22 12.95 -5.82
C GLU A 246 10.46 12.82 -6.73
N LEU A 247 11.57 13.47 -6.38
CA LEU A 247 12.82 13.41 -7.13
C LEU A 247 13.83 12.42 -6.56
N GLY A 248 13.49 11.71 -5.46
CA GLY A 248 14.42 10.81 -4.77
C GLY A 248 15.61 11.52 -4.12
N LEU A 249 15.46 12.80 -3.77
CA LEU A 249 16.49 13.66 -3.16
C LEU A 249 16.34 13.79 -1.64
N SER A 250 15.54 12.94 -0.97
CA SER A 250 15.40 13.01 0.48
C SER A 250 16.77 12.76 1.14
N ASP A 251 17.29 13.78 1.82
CA ASP A 251 18.52 13.73 2.59
C ASP A 251 18.50 12.52 3.55
N GLU A 252 19.64 11.80 3.58
CA GLU A 252 20.02 10.74 4.53
C GLU A 252 19.68 11.05 6.00
#